data_AF-A0A1E2RXM4-F1
#
_entry.id   AF-A0A1E2RXM4-F1
#
_cell.length_a   1.000
_cell.length_b   1.000
_cell.length_c   1.000
_cell.angle_alpha   90.00
_cell.angle_beta   90.00
_cell.angle_gamma   90.00
#
_symmetry.space_group_name_H-M   'P 1'
#
loop_
_entity.id
_entity.type
_entity.pdbx_description
1 polymer ?
#
loop_
_entity_poly.entity_id
_entity_poly.type
_entity_poly.pdbx_seq_one_letter_code
_entity_poly.pdbx_strand_id
1 'polypeptide(L)' 'MTDNALVSQLAGFSLTTAEILYRLPDHNRLLQTFIWQEYDMAPRFPKLKDFLSFWDENLEARSIGFGLHTSG' A
#
# COMPACT_ATOMS: atom_id res chain seq x y z
N MET A 1 -9.91 -8.07 24.87
CA MET A 1 -9.37 -7.96 23.50
C MET A 1 -9.28 -6.47 23.24
N THR A 2 -8.13 -5.87 23.49
CA THR A 2 -7.96 -4.42 23.48
C THR A 2 -7.91 -3.94 22.03
N ASP A 3 -8.84 -3.07 21.65
CA ASP A 3 -9.03 -2.52 20.32
C ASP A 3 -7.85 -1.63 19.89
N ASN A 4 -6.70 -2.23 19.55
CA ASN A 4 -5.54 -1.53 18.97
C ASN A 4 -5.91 -0.70 17.73
N ALA A 5 -6.96 -1.13 17.00
CA ALA A 5 -7.55 -0.40 15.90
C ALA A 5 -8.09 0.98 16.33
N LEU A 6 -8.78 1.04 17.48
CA LEU A 6 -9.35 2.26 18.02
C LEU A 6 -8.26 3.21 18.52
N VAL A 7 -7.22 2.67 19.18
CA VAL A 7 -6.06 3.45 19.64
C VAL A 7 -5.31 4.07 18.46
N SER A 8 -5.18 3.34 17.36
CA SER A 8 -4.53 3.83 16.14
C SER A 8 -5.35 4.94 15.48
N GLN A 9 -6.67 4.77 15.36
CA GLN A 9 -7.57 5.82 14.87
C GLN A 9 -7.52 7.08 15.73
N LEU A 10 -7.50 6.93 17.06
CA LEU A 10 -7.45 8.05 18.00
C LEU A 10 -6.09 8.77 18.01
N ALA A 11 -5.01 8.07 17.63
CA ALA A 11 -3.67 8.61 17.49
C ALA A 11 -3.41 9.30 16.14
N GLY A 12 -4.43 9.43 15.29
CA GLY A 12 -4.32 10.08 13.97
C GLY A 12 -3.81 9.15 12.85
N PHE A 13 -3.81 7.84 13.07
CA PHE A 13 -3.57 6.88 12.00
C PHE A 13 -4.91 6.53 11.32
N SER A 14 -4.96 6.70 10.01
CA SER A 14 -6.13 6.29 9.22
C SER A 14 -5.85 4.96 8.56
N LEU A 15 -6.89 4.13 8.45
CA LEU A 15 -6.82 2.92 7.65
C LEU A 15 -6.63 3.33 6.20
N THR A 16 -5.44 3.09 5.67
CA THR A 16 -5.06 3.47 4.32
C THR A 16 -5.09 2.23 3.44
N THR A 17 -5.89 2.28 2.38
CA THR A 17 -5.94 1.23 1.37
C THR A 17 -5.28 1.75 0.09
N ALA A 18 -4.27 1.05 -0.39
CA ALA A 18 -3.58 1.36 -1.63
C ALA A 18 -3.71 0.17 -2.59
N GLU A 19 -4.19 0.45 -3.79
CA GLU A 19 -4.24 -0.50 -4.89
C GLU A 19 -2.97 -0.33 -5.73
N ILE A 20 -2.16 -1.39 -5.77
CA ILE A 20 -0.88 -1.43 -6.45
C ILE A 20 -1.03 -2.30 -7.69
N LEU A 21 -1.01 -1.69 -8.86
CA LEU A 21 -1.04 -2.39 -10.14
C LEU A 21 0.39 -2.62 -10.62
N TYR A 22 0.78 -3.86 -10.88
CA TYR A 22 2.11 -4.19 -11.38
C TYR A 22 2.04 -5.14 -12.57
N ARG A 23 3.11 -5.13 -13.37
CA ARG A 23 3.33 -6.05 -14.49
C ARG A 23 4.59 -6.87 -14.23
N LEU A 24 4.48 -8.17 -14.44
CA LEU A 24 5.63 -9.06 -14.41
C LEU A 24 6.44 -8.89 -15.70
N PRO A 25 7.78 -8.75 -15.61
CA PRO A 25 8.63 -8.57 -16.79
C PRO A 25 8.62 -9.79 -17.72
N ASP A 26 8.46 -11.00 -17.17
CA ASP A 26 8.35 -12.25 -17.94
C ASP A 26 7.04 -12.35 -18.72
N HIS A 27 5.97 -11.71 -18.22
CA HIS A 27 4.62 -11.75 -18.78
C HIS A 27 3.99 -10.36 -18.84
N ASN A 28 4.47 -9.53 -19.77
CA ASN A 28 4.00 -8.16 -19.99
C ASN A 28 2.48 -8.01 -20.28
N ARG A 29 1.77 -9.10 -20.58
CA ARG A 29 0.30 -9.10 -20.78
C ARG A 29 -0.48 -9.31 -19.49
N LEU A 30 0.16 -9.77 -18.41
CA LEU A 30 -0.49 -10.01 -17.14
C LEU A 30 -0.41 -8.75 -16.27
N LEU A 31 -1.53 -8.06 -16.11
CA LEU A 31 -1.68 -6.98 -15.14
C LEU A 31 -2.20 -7.61 -13.84
N GLN A 32 -1.43 -7.49 -12.76
CA GLN A 32 -1.85 -7.94 -11.44
C GLN A 32 -2.09 -6.74 -10.53
N THR A 33 -3.11 -6.87 -9.68
CA THR A 33 -3.44 -5.88 -8.67
C THR A 33 -3.16 -6.47 -7.30
N PHE A 34 -2.42 -5.75 -6.48
CA PHE A 34 -2.16 -6.04 -5.08
C PHE A 34 -2.86 -4.99 -4.22
N ILE A 35 -3.71 -5.43 -3.30
CA ILE A 35 -4.40 -4.55 -2.37
C ILE A 35 -3.58 -4.50 -1.08
N TRP A 36 -2.96 -3.36 -0.82
CA TRP A 36 -2.28 -3.08 0.43
C TRP A 36 -3.24 -2.33 1.36
N GLN A 37 -3.39 -2.80 2.60
CA GLN A 37 -4.27 -2.15 3.58
C GLN A 37 -3.60 -2.14 4.93
N GLU A 38 -3.23 -0.95 5.41
CA GLU A 38 -2.64 -0.79 6.74
C GLU A 38 -2.92 0.58 7.36
N TYR A 39 -2.86 0.65 8.68
CA TYR A 39 -2.88 1.91 9.41
C TYR A 39 -1.60 2.71 9.14
N ASP A 40 -1.76 3.85 8.49
CA ASP A 40 -0.66 4.76 8.11
C ASP A 40 -1.01 6.22 8.43
N MET A 41 0.01 7.05 8.50
CA MET A 41 -0.14 8.49 8.71
C MET A 41 -0.26 9.22 7.38
N ALA A 42 -1.50 9.57 7.02
CA ALA A 42 -1.75 10.55 5.96
C ALA A 42 -1.21 11.93 6.38
N PRO A 43 -0.67 12.76 5.47
CA PRO A 43 -0.55 12.60 4.01
C PRO A 43 0.81 12.05 3.55
N ARG A 44 1.71 11.69 4.47
CA ARG A 44 3.09 11.29 4.11
C ARG A 44 3.20 9.82 3.71
N PHE A 45 2.30 8.98 4.21
CA PHE A 45 2.24 7.54 3.97
C PHE A 45 3.62 6.85 4.07
N PRO A 46 4.34 7.01 5.20
CA PRO A 46 5.67 6.43 5.37
C PRO A 46 5.68 4.91 5.21
N LYS A 47 4.69 4.19 5.76
CA LYS A 47 4.65 2.73 5.64
C LYS A 47 4.42 2.27 4.21
N LEU A 48 3.52 2.95 3.49
CA LEU A 48 3.31 2.65 2.08
C LEU A 48 4.60 2.88 1.28
N LYS A 49 5.31 3.99 1.51
CA LYS A 49 6.57 4.27 0.81
C LYS A 49 7.64 3.21 1.09
N ASP A 50 7.79 2.80 2.33
CA ASP A 50 8.72 1.73 2.71
C ASP A 50 8.33 0.41 2.03
N PHE A 51 7.03 0.09 2.01
CA PHE A 51 6.51 -1.10 1.32
C PHE A 51 6.79 -1.05 -0.19
N LEU A 52 6.60 0.10 -0.84
CA LEU A 52 6.88 0.27 -2.26
C LEU A 52 8.37 0.16 -2.57
N SER A 53 9.24 0.71 -1.72
CA SER A 53 10.70 0.58 -1.87
C SER A 53 11.12 -0.89 -1.75
N PHE A 54 10.59 -1.60 -0.75
CA PHE A 54 10.81 -3.04 -0.60
C PHE A 54 10.28 -3.81 -1.81
N TRP A 55 9.09 -3.45 -2.32
CA TRP A 55 8.48 -4.11 -3.46
C TRP A 55 9.27 -3.90 -4.75
N ASP A 56 9.76 -2.69 -5.01
CA ASP A 56 10.61 -2.36 -6.16
C ASP A 56 11.96 -3.12 -6.13
N GLU A 57 12.52 -3.31 -4.93
CA GLU A 57 13.74 -4.10 -4.75
C GLU A 57 13.52 -5.62 -4.91
N ASN A 58 12.36 -6.14 -4.52
CA ASN A 58 12.07 -7.58 -4.54
C ASN A 58 11.42 -8.06 -5.84
N LEU A 59 10.63 -7.22 -6.48
CA LEU A 59 10.00 -7.50 -7.76
C LEU A 59 10.61 -6.56 -8.79
N GLU A 60 11.13 -7.12 -9.89
CA GLU A 60 11.57 -6.39 -11.09
C GLU A 60 10.38 -5.70 -11.80
N ALA A 61 9.57 -4.94 -11.07
CA ALA A 61 8.31 -4.38 -11.47
C ALA A 61 8.55 -3.16 -12.35
N ARG A 62 8.77 -3.41 -13.65
CA ARG A 62 9.12 -2.39 -14.65
C ARG A 62 8.04 -1.32 -14.89
N SER A 63 6.84 -1.48 -14.32
CA SER A 63 5.75 -0.51 -14.42
C SER A 63 4.73 -0.74 -13.31
N ILE A 64 4.73 0.15 -12.32
CA ILE A 64 3.75 0.15 -11.23
C ILE A 64 2.79 1.35 -11.38
N GLY A 65 1.49 1.12 -11.27
CA GLY A 65 0.45 2.16 -11.17
C GLY A 65 -0.22 2.10 -9.80
N PHE A 66 -0.56 3.25 -9.21
CA PHE A 66 -1.08 3.33 -7.84
C PHE A 66 -2.42 4.05 -7.77
N GLY A 67 -3.39 3.49 -7.04
CA GLY A 67 -4.63 4.13 -6.62
C GLY A 67 -4.71 4.18 -5.09
N LEU A 68 -4.92 5.35 -4.51
CA LEU A 68 -5.00 5.54 -3.06
C LEU A 68 -6.44 5.82 -2.64
N HIS A 69 -6.97 4.97 -1.75
CA HIS A 69 -8.28 5.13 -1.15
C HIS A 69 -8.14 5.15 0.37
N THR A 70 -8.38 6.31 0.99
CA THR A 70 -8.39 6.46 2.45
C THR A 70 -9.84 6.43 2.95
N SER A 71 -10.16 5.53 3.88
CA SER A 71 -11.44 5.59 4.59
C SER A 71 -11.31 6.59 5.74
N GLY A 72 -12.11 7.66 5.69
CA GLY A 72 -12.28 8.65 6.75
C GLY A 72 -13.33 8.26 7.77
#